data_AF-A0A950KNS8-F1
#
_entry.id   AF-A0A950KNS8-F1
#
_cell.length_a   1.000
_cell.length_b   1.000
_cell.length_c   1.000
_cell.angle_alpha   90.00
_cell.angle_beta   90.00
_cell.angle_gamma   90.00
#
_symmetry.space_group_name_H-M   'P 1'
#
loop_
_entity.id
_entity.type
_entity.pdbx_description
1 polymer ?
#
loop_
_entity_poly.entity_id
_entity_poly.type
_entity_poly.pdbx_seq_one_letter_code
_entity_poly.pdbx_strand_id
1 'polypeptide(L)'
;KDFHDETLPADGAKVAHFCSMCGPKFCSMKISQEVRDHARQDEASRPVPVEAVDAAHPHASVREDVENGLREMAEKFRESGGELYQKVG
;
A
#
# COMPACT_ATOMS: atom_id res chain seq x y z
N LYS A 1 -16.71 18.89 4.03
CA LYS A 1 -17.93 18.32 4.64
C LYS A 1 -19.09 18.40 3.66
N ASP A 2 -19.26 19.56 3.02
CA ASP A 2 -20.31 19.82 2.02
C ASP A 2 -20.40 18.72 0.94
N PHE A 3 -19.32 18.41 0.22
CA PHE A 3 -19.34 17.35 -0.81
C PHE A 3 -19.41 15.89 -0.29
N HIS A 4 -19.17 15.65 1.01
CA HIS A 4 -19.22 14.31 1.60
C HIS A 4 -20.67 13.88 1.89
N ASP A 5 -21.48 14.84 2.36
CA ASP A 5 -22.84 14.58 2.86
C ASP A 5 -23.93 14.85 1.81
N GLU A 6 -23.60 15.53 0.70
CA GLU A 6 -24.52 15.83 -0.41
C GLU A 6 -25.17 14.58 -1.03
N THR A 7 -24.47 13.46 -1.08
CA THR A 7 -24.94 12.19 -1.68
C THR A 7 -25.33 11.13 -0.65
N LEU A 8 -25.34 11.49 0.64
CA LEU A 8 -25.73 10.63 1.76
C LEU A 8 -27.07 11.13 2.35
N PRO A 9 -28.22 10.75 1.77
CA PRO A 9 -29.53 11.34 2.09
C PRO A 9 -30.07 11.01 3.49
N ALA A 10 -29.46 10.07 4.22
CA ALA A 10 -29.87 9.66 5.55
C ALA A 10 -28.82 10.06 6.60
N ASP A 11 -29.25 10.61 7.73
CA ASP A 11 -28.33 11.04 8.80
C ASP A 11 -27.48 9.88 9.37
N GLY A 12 -28.02 8.65 9.34
CA GLY A 12 -27.27 7.44 9.71
C GLY A 12 -26.11 7.11 8.76
N ALA A 13 -26.15 7.56 7.51
CA ALA A 13 -25.07 7.34 6.55
C ALA A 13 -23.88 8.29 6.75
N LYS A 14 -24.10 9.45 7.39
CA LYS A 14 -23.05 10.44 7.72
C LYS A 14 -22.12 9.98 8.85
N VAL A 15 -22.58 9.03 9.66
CA VAL A 15 -21.82 8.41 10.77
C VAL A 15 -21.35 7.00 10.44
N ALA A 16 -21.67 6.48 9.25
CA ALA A 16 -21.31 5.14 8.84
C ALA A 16 -19.83 5.07 8.42
N HIS A 17 -19.21 3.90 8.62
CA HIS A 17 -17.83 3.62 8.23
C HIS A 17 -17.69 3.38 6.71
N PHE A 18 -18.27 4.25 5.88
CA PHE A 18 -18.03 4.27 4.44
C PHE A 18 -18.17 5.70 3.91
N CYS A 19 -17.25 6.08 3.03
CA CYS A 19 -17.35 7.34 2.31
C CYS A 19 -18.35 7.18 1.13
N SER A 20 -18.99 8.28 0.74
CA SER A 20 -19.97 8.34 -0.35
C SER A 20 -19.50 7.74 -1.68
N MET A 21 -18.21 7.79 -1.97
CA MET A 21 -17.63 7.26 -3.23
C MET A 21 -17.50 5.72 -3.26
N CYS A 22 -17.46 5.04 -2.12
CA CYS A 22 -17.11 3.61 -2.05
C CYS A 22 -18.26 2.72 -1.55
N GLY A 23 -19.26 3.30 -0.88
CA GLY A 23 -20.39 2.56 -0.33
C GLY A 23 -19.97 1.50 0.71
N PRO A 24 -20.95 0.80 1.30
CA PRO A 24 -20.71 -0.10 2.44
C PRO A 24 -19.90 -1.36 2.10
N LYS A 25 -19.80 -1.73 0.82
CA LYS A 25 -19.11 -2.95 0.35
C LYS A 25 -17.67 -2.71 -0.09
N PHE A 26 -17.30 -1.49 -0.50
CA PHE A 26 -15.98 -1.22 -1.07
C PHE A 26 -15.20 -0.13 -0.32
N CYS A 27 -15.56 0.14 0.93
CA CYS A 27 -14.79 1.06 1.77
C CYS A 27 -13.37 0.52 1.97
N SER A 28 -12.39 1.17 1.34
CA SER A 28 -10.97 0.80 1.37
C SER A 28 -10.45 0.66 2.80
N MET A 29 -10.80 1.58 3.70
CA MET A 29 -10.40 1.52 5.10
C MET A 29 -10.92 0.27 5.83
N LYS A 30 -12.18 -0.10 5.57
CA LYS A 30 -12.81 -1.29 6.17
C LYS A 30 -12.17 -2.58 5.63
N ILE A 31 -11.97 -2.66 4.32
CA ILE A 31 -11.32 -3.81 3.67
C ILE A 31 -9.89 -3.97 4.20
N SER A 32 -9.11 -2.89 4.29
CA SER A 32 -7.76 -2.93 4.86
C SER A 32 -7.74 -3.33 6.34
N GLN A 33 -8.81 -3.02 7.09
CA GLN A 33 -8.95 -3.49 8.48
C GLN A 33 -9.24 -5.00 8.51
N GLU A 34 -10.19 -5.48 7.72
CA GLU A 34 -10.56 -6.91 7.62
C GLU A 34 -9.38 -7.78 7.17
N VAL A 35 -8.58 -7.33 6.18
CA VAL A 35 -7.38 -8.05 5.73
C VAL A 35 -6.32 -8.13 6.84
N ARG A 36 -6.11 -7.04 7.59
CA ARG A 36 -5.15 -7.04 8.72
C ARG A 36 -5.63 -7.94 9.85
N ASP A 37 -6.91 -7.92 10.16
CA ASP A 37 -7.48 -8.73 11.24
C ASP A 37 -7.49 -10.22 10.86
N HIS A 38 -7.78 -10.55 9.60
CA HIS A 38 -7.63 -11.90 9.07
C HIS A 38 -6.17 -12.36 9.10
N ALA A 39 -5.23 -11.52 8.64
CA ALA A 39 -3.81 -11.84 8.72
C ALA A 39 -3.34 -12.07 10.16
N ARG A 40 -3.83 -11.29 11.14
CA ARG A 40 -3.52 -11.50 12.57
C ARG A 40 -4.10 -12.80 13.14
N GLN A 41 -5.28 -13.20 12.68
CA GLN A 41 -5.88 -14.49 13.04
C GLN A 41 -5.08 -15.65 12.42
N ASP A 42 -4.62 -15.46 11.19
CA ASP A 42 -3.79 -16.44 10.47
C ASP A 42 -2.32 -16.45 10.95
N GLU A 43 -1.82 -15.35 11.53
CA GLU A 43 -0.50 -15.23 12.17
C GLU A 43 -0.37 -16.14 13.42
N ALA A 44 -1.49 -16.57 14.01
CA ALA A 44 -1.46 -17.66 14.99
C ALA A 44 -1.06 -19.02 14.36
N SER A 45 -1.01 -19.10 13.03
CA SER A 45 -0.80 -20.34 12.26
C SER A 45 0.28 -20.26 11.17
N ARG A 46 1.07 -19.17 11.02
CA ARG A 46 2.11 -19.07 9.98
C ARG A 46 3.53 -18.79 10.52
N PRO A 47 4.58 -19.42 9.96
CA PRO A 47 5.90 -19.45 10.58
C PRO A 47 6.82 -18.32 10.11
N VAL A 48 7.77 -18.02 11.00
CA VAL A 48 8.99 -17.20 10.91
C VAL A 48 8.78 -15.68 10.68
N PRO A 49 9.20 -14.83 11.65
CA PRO A 49 9.23 -13.37 11.51
C PRO A 49 10.06 -12.92 10.30
N VAL A 50 9.69 -11.79 9.70
CA VAL A 50 10.40 -11.20 8.55
C VAL A 50 11.89 -10.96 8.80
N GLU A 51 12.30 -10.75 10.06
CA GLU A 51 13.72 -10.58 10.40
C GLU A 51 14.55 -11.87 10.27
N ALA A 52 13.88 -13.03 10.27
CA ALA A 52 14.53 -14.32 10.11
C ALA A 52 14.53 -14.82 8.66
N VAL A 53 13.82 -14.19 7.72
CA VAL A 53 13.97 -14.52 6.28
C VAL A 53 15.27 -13.97 5.68
N ASP A 54 15.72 -12.80 6.12
CA ASP A 54 17.01 -12.21 5.70
C ASP A 54 18.22 -13.01 6.24
N ALA A 55 18.10 -13.57 7.44
CA ALA A 55 19.15 -14.40 8.04
C ALA A 55 19.26 -15.80 7.41
N ALA A 56 18.15 -16.34 6.90
CA ALA A 56 18.09 -17.69 6.33
C ALA A 56 18.48 -17.77 4.84
N HIS A 57 18.44 -16.65 4.11
CA HIS A 57 18.80 -16.60 2.68
C HIS A 57 19.86 -15.52 2.41
N PRO A 58 21.15 -15.77 2.70
CA PRO A 58 22.21 -14.82 2.45
C PRO A 58 22.53 -14.77 0.95
N HIS A 59 21.67 -14.12 0.17
CA HIS A 59 21.88 -13.92 -1.26
C HIS A 59 22.74 -12.67 -1.47
N ALA A 60 24.04 -12.80 -1.17
CA ALA A 60 25.01 -11.69 -1.27
C ALA A 60 24.98 -11.02 -2.65
N SER A 61 24.77 -11.79 -3.73
CA SER A 61 24.63 -11.26 -5.09
C SER A 61 23.36 -10.42 -5.30
N VAL A 62 22.24 -10.76 -4.64
CA VAL A 62 20.99 -10.00 -4.77
C VAL A 62 21.13 -8.61 -4.14
N ARG A 63 21.94 -8.47 -3.08
CA ARG A 63 22.19 -7.15 -2.47
C ARG A 63 22.95 -6.23 -3.42
N GLU A 64 24.00 -6.74 -4.06
CA GLU A 64 24.78 -5.99 -5.05
C GLU A 64 23.94 -5.64 -6.29
N ASP A 65 23.14 -6.58 -6.80
CA ASP A 65 22.25 -6.34 -7.94
C ASP A 65 21.19 -5.27 -7.63
N VAL A 66 20.63 -5.28 -6.42
CA VAL A 66 19.68 -4.27 -5.95
C VAL A 66 20.35 -2.90 -5.83
N GLU A 67 21.55 -2.82 -5.24
CA GLU A 67 22.29 -1.56 -5.12
C GLU A 67 22.66 -0.97 -6.49
N ASN A 68 23.11 -1.81 -7.42
CA ASN A 68 23.41 -1.40 -8.79
C ASN A 68 22.14 -0.92 -9.53
N GLY A 69 21.03 -1.65 -9.41
CA GLY A 69 19.76 -1.25 -10.02
C GLY A 69 19.23 0.07 -9.45
N LEU A 70 19.35 0.29 -8.15
CA LEU A 70 18.97 1.55 -7.51
C LEU A 70 19.84 2.71 -7.99
N ARG A 71 21.14 2.49 -8.16
CA ARG A 71 22.07 3.50 -8.69
C ARG A 71 21.71 3.89 -10.13
N GLU A 72 21.45 2.92 -11.00
CA GLU A 72 21.05 3.19 -12.39
C GLU A 72 19.74 3.99 -12.45
N MET A 73 18.74 3.65 -11.63
CA MET A 73 17.48 4.39 -11.59
C MET A 73 17.65 5.81 -11.03
N ALA A 74 18.53 6.00 -10.06
CA ALA A 74 18.87 7.32 -9.53
C ALA A 74 19.54 8.21 -10.58
N GLU A 75 20.39 7.63 -11.44
CA GLU A 75 20.99 8.34 -12.58
C GLU A 75 19.92 8.75 -13.59
N LYS A 76 19.05 7.83 -14.00
CA LYS A 76 17.93 8.13 -14.92
C LYS A 76 17.00 9.21 -14.39
N PHE A 77 16.70 9.20 -13.09
CA PHE A 77 15.89 10.23 -12.46
C PHE A 77 16.57 11.61 -12.49
N ARG A 78 17.89 11.66 -12.32
CA ARG A 78 18.66 12.91 -12.44
C ARG A 78 18.70 13.39 -13.90
N GLU A 79 18.87 12.48 -14.85
CA GLU A 79 18.86 12.79 -16.29
C GLU A 79 17.51 13.30 -16.77
N SER A 80 16.41 12.80 -16.21
CA SER A 80 15.06 13.29 -16.51
C SER A 80 14.70 14.62 -15.82
N GLY A 81 15.67 15.30 -15.23
CA GLY A 81 15.47 16.58 -14.54
C GLY A 81 14.80 16.45 -13.17
N GLY A 82 14.73 15.24 -12.60
CA GLY A 82 14.08 14.98 -11.32
C GLY A 82 12.55 14.99 -11.39
N GLU A 83 11.97 14.83 -12.57
CA GLU A 83 10.52 14.83 -12.75
C GLU A 83 9.90 13.48 -12.35
N LEU A 84 8.97 13.53 -11.40
CA LEU A 84 8.22 12.35 -10.96
C LEU A 84 7.23 11.85 -12.03
N TYR A 85 6.70 12.75 -12.85
CA TYR A 85 5.70 12.44 -13.86
C TYR A 85 6.27 12.68 -15.26
N GLN A 86 6.56 11.59 -15.97
CA GLN A 86 7.05 11.64 -17.35
C GLN A 86 5.86 11.75 -18.31
N LYS A 87 5.94 12.65 -19.30
CA LYS A 87 4.91 12.75 -20.34
C LYS A 87 4.98 11.54 -21.26
N VAL A 88 3.87 10.82 -21.40
CA VAL A 88 3.72 9.79 -22.44
C VAL A 88 3.25 10.52 -23.70
N GLY A 89 4.05 10.42 -24.77
CA GLY A 89 3.71 10.93 -26.11
C GLY A 89 2.84 9.97 -26.90
#